data_AF-A0A1G0BFD7-F1
#
_entry.id   AF-A0A1G0BFD7-F1
#
_cell.length_a   1.000
_cell.length_b   1.000
_cell.length_c   1.000
_cell.angle_alpha   90.00
_cell.angle_beta   90.00
_cell.angle_gamma   90.00
#
_symmetry.space_group_name_H-M   'P 1'
#
loop_
_entity.id
_entity.type
_entity.pdbx_description
1 polymer ?
#
loop_
_entity_poly.entity_id
_entity_poly.type
_entity_poly.pdbx_seq_one_letter_code
_entity_poly.pdbx_strand_id
1 'polypeptide(L)'
;MEKEIFEKAFIENLNKNFEAHSKYFEFKFYTYPELGSSIFEINKCLILEFYRASITLTNNVLERVLKLALIYNEAGIGPKPVENWSDIFSVPNEKYGSKQLGNTIELCKKENLITESEKNILFDTIRELMRNGFSHSDPSKILKHLPDETPVYHANLSNPKEIQEIQVNYKTIPIFQSMQMDEFAKQNAFEYFKFVFELMKKIDERLKSKYNIN
;
A
#
# COMPACT_ATOMS: atom_id res chain seq x y z
N MET A 1 18.60 -22.86 3.65
CA MET A 1 18.50 -22.49 2.22
C MET A 1 19.91 -22.24 1.73
N GLU A 2 20.31 -22.90 0.65
CA GLU A 2 21.62 -22.68 0.03
C GLU A 2 21.64 -21.34 -0.70
N LYS A 3 22.80 -20.68 -0.73
CA LYS A 3 22.94 -19.34 -1.31
C LYS A 3 22.59 -19.35 -2.80
N GLU A 4 22.98 -20.39 -3.51
CA GLU A 4 22.79 -20.58 -4.93
C GLU A 4 21.29 -20.68 -5.29
N ILE A 5 20.51 -21.34 -4.44
CA ILE A 5 19.04 -21.45 -4.59
C ILE A 5 18.39 -20.07 -4.40
N PHE A 6 18.85 -19.32 -3.40
CA PHE A 6 18.36 -17.97 -3.13
C PHE A 6 18.70 -17.00 -4.28
N GLU A 7 19.94 -17.01 -4.76
CA GLU A 7 20.40 -16.17 -5.88
C GLU A 7 19.62 -16.47 -7.17
N LYS A 8 19.40 -17.76 -7.47
CA LYS A 8 18.61 -18.17 -8.63
C LYS A 8 17.19 -17.60 -8.58
N ALA A 9 16.50 -17.72 -7.44
CA ALA A 9 15.15 -17.19 -7.28
C ALA A 9 15.09 -15.65 -7.47
N PHE A 10 16.10 -14.93 -6.97
CA PHE A 10 16.20 -13.49 -7.17
C PHE A 10 16.38 -13.09 -8.64
N ILE A 11 17.28 -13.77 -9.35
CA ILE A 11 17.54 -13.51 -10.78
C ILE A 11 16.30 -13.84 -11.61
N GLU A 12 15.62 -14.95 -11.32
CA GLU A 12 14.39 -15.34 -12.01
C GLU A 12 13.29 -14.29 -11.83
N ASN A 13 13.03 -13.87 -10.59
CA ASN A 13 12.03 -12.85 -10.29
C ASN A 13 12.38 -11.49 -10.93
N LEU A 14 13.65 -11.09 -10.86
CA LEU A 14 14.15 -9.88 -11.51
C LEU A 14 13.86 -9.91 -13.01
N ASN A 15 14.32 -10.94 -13.71
CA ASN A 15 14.18 -11.04 -15.17
C ASN A 15 12.72 -11.11 -15.60
N LYS A 16 11.88 -11.83 -14.83
CA LYS A 16 10.45 -11.97 -15.09
C LYS A 16 9.70 -10.64 -14.94
N ASN A 17 9.97 -9.90 -13.87
CA ASN A 17 9.11 -8.80 -13.45
C ASN A 17 9.67 -7.41 -13.83
N PHE A 18 10.98 -7.27 -14.10
CA PHE A 18 11.62 -5.96 -14.26
C PHE A 18 10.93 -5.06 -15.28
N GLU A 19 10.60 -5.57 -16.47
CA GLU A 19 9.99 -4.76 -17.54
C GLU A 19 8.68 -4.12 -17.10
N ALA A 20 7.78 -4.89 -16.49
CA ALA A 20 6.47 -4.43 -16.02
C ALA A 20 6.54 -3.34 -14.94
N HIS A 21 7.63 -3.34 -14.15
CA HIS A 21 7.83 -2.42 -13.03
C HIS A 21 8.79 -1.26 -13.35
N SER A 22 9.63 -1.39 -14.38
CA SER A 22 10.73 -0.45 -14.69
C SER A 22 10.28 1.00 -14.80
N LYS A 23 9.12 1.25 -15.42
CA LYS A 23 8.53 2.58 -15.60
C LYS A 23 8.26 3.33 -14.29
N TYR A 24 8.07 2.63 -13.17
CA TYR A 24 7.79 3.25 -11.88
C TYR A 24 9.06 3.69 -11.14
N PHE A 25 10.25 3.38 -11.67
CA PHE A 25 11.51 3.98 -11.21
C PHE A 25 11.69 5.42 -11.69
N GLU A 26 10.96 5.84 -12.74
CA GLU A 26 10.95 7.22 -13.22
C GLU A 26 9.98 8.08 -12.40
N PHE A 27 10.13 8.10 -11.07
CA PHE A 27 9.35 8.98 -10.21
C PHE A 27 9.93 10.40 -10.31
N LYS A 28 9.14 11.35 -10.81
CA LYS A 28 9.51 12.77 -10.90
C LYS A 28 8.35 13.62 -10.40
N PHE A 29 8.11 13.57 -9.10
CA PHE A 29 7.10 14.41 -8.45
C PHE A 29 7.72 15.75 -8.06
N TYR A 30 7.01 16.84 -8.34
CA TYR A 30 7.46 18.18 -7.98
C TYR A 30 7.34 18.43 -6.47
N THR A 31 6.22 17.99 -5.88
CA THR A 31 5.83 18.35 -4.52
C THR A 31 6.58 17.54 -3.46
N TYR A 32 6.79 16.24 -3.68
CA TYR A 32 7.36 15.35 -2.65
C TYR A 32 8.46 14.43 -3.20
N PRO A 33 9.55 15.00 -3.75
CA PRO A 33 10.69 14.21 -4.25
C PRO A 33 11.31 13.31 -3.16
N GLU A 34 11.13 13.64 -1.88
CA GLU A 34 11.62 12.86 -0.73
C GLU A 34 11.03 11.45 -0.64
N LEU A 35 9.89 11.18 -1.29
CA LEU A 35 9.29 9.84 -1.29
C LEU A 35 9.93 8.89 -2.30
N GLY A 36 10.89 9.39 -3.09
CA GLY A 36 11.58 8.63 -4.12
C GLY A 36 12.22 7.34 -3.66
N SER A 37 12.92 7.37 -2.52
CA SER A 37 13.55 6.18 -1.95
C SER A 37 12.52 5.10 -1.60
N SER A 38 11.37 5.51 -1.05
CA SER A 38 10.29 4.58 -0.71
C SER A 38 9.63 3.97 -1.94
N ILE A 39 9.40 4.76 -3.00
CA ILE A 39 8.89 4.26 -4.27
C ILE A 39 9.88 3.28 -4.91
N PHE A 40 11.17 3.61 -4.88
CA PHE A 40 12.22 2.75 -5.37
C PHE A 40 12.26 1.40 -4.62
N GLU A 41 12.10 1.43 -3.29
CA GLU A 41 12.05 0.23 -2.46
C GLU A 41 10.80 -0.61 -2.71
N ILE A 42 9.61 0.01 -2.80
CA ILE A 42 8.36 -0.69 -3.13
C ILE A 42 8.49 -1.42 -4.47
N ASN A 43 9.04 -0.76 -5.49
CA ASN A 43 9.25 -1.38 -6.80
C ASN A 43 10.20 -2.58 -6.73
N LYS A 44 11.29 -2.50 -5.94
CA LYS A 44 12.16 -3.66 -5.70
C LYS A 44 11.41 -4.80 -5.02
N CYS A 45 10.61 -4.51 -4.01
CA CYS A 45 9.78 -5.51 -3.36
C CYS A 45 8.84 -6.20 -4.36
N LEU A 46 8.18 -5.44 -5.22
CA LEU A 46 7.27 -6.00 -6.23
C LEU A 46 8.02 -6.85 -7.27
N ILE A 47 9.15 -6.37 -7.79
CA ILE A 47 9.99 -7.13 -8.73
C ILE A 47 10.43 -8.46 -8.13
N LEU A 48 10.83 -8.46 -6.85
CA LEU A 48 11.30 -9.64 -6.14
C LEU A 48 10.18 -10.47 -5.49
N GLU A 49 8.90 -10.12 -5.75
CA GLU A 49 7.71 -10.81 -5.23
C GLU A 49 7.54 -10.75 -3.70
N PHE A 50 8.11 -9.74 -3.04
CA PHE A 50 7.91 -9.43 -1.62
C PHE A 50 6.59 -8.65 -1.39
N TYR A 51 5.47 -9.27 -1.75
CA TYR A 51 4.17 -8.61 -1.82
C TYR A 51 3.71 -7.99 -0.49
N ARG A 52 3.80 -8.70 0.63
CA ARG A 52 3.43 -8.14 1.95
C ARG A 52 4.27 -6.91 2.30
N ALA A 53 5.58 -6.96 2.06
CA ALA A 53 6.47 -5.83 2.31
C ALA A 53 6.10 -4.63 1.42
N SER A 54 5.80 -4.87 0.14
CA SER A 54 5.35 -3.81 -0.76
C SER A 54 4.03 -3.17 -0.33
N ILE A 55 3.05 -3.93 0.18
CA ILE A 55 1.79 -3.40 0.72
C ILE A 55 2.06 -2.52 1.95
N THR A 56 2.86 -3.00 2.89
CA THR A 56 3.20 -2.25 4.10
C THR A 56 3.92 -0.93 3.78
N LEU A 57 4.90 -0.97 2.88
CA LEU A 57 5.58 0.24 2.43
C LEU A 57 4.64 1.18 1.65
N THR A 58 3.75 0.64 0.82
CA THR A 58 2.72 1.42 0.11
C THR A 58 1.75 2.10 1.07
N ASN A 59 1.35 1.45 2.17
CA ASN A 59 0.54 2.06 3.23
C ASN A 59 1.27 3.27 3.85
N ASN A 60 2.56 3.12 4.16
CA ASN A 60 3.36 4.21 4.72
C ASN A 60 3.50 5.38 3.74
N VAL A 61 3.74 5.09 2.46
CA VAL A 61 3.78 6.11 1.40
C VAL A 61 2.43 6.81 1.29
N LEU A 62 1.31 6.09 1.23
CA LEU A 62 -0.02 6.69 1.16
C LEU A 62 -0.29 7.64 2.34
N GLU A 63 -0.03 7.20 3.57
CA GLU A 63 -0.21 8.05 4.75
C GLU A 63 0.65 9.32 4.67
N ARG A 64 1.91 9.19 4.22
CA ARG A 64 2.81 10.33 4.09
C ARG A 64 2.40 11.26 2.96
N VAL A 65 1.96 10.75 1.81
CA VAL A 65 1.50 11.54 0.65
C VAL A 65 0.33 12.43 1.03
N LEU A 66 -0.70 11.90 1.70
CA LEU A 66 -1.86 12.71 2.07
C LEU A 66 -1.50 13.79 3.11
N LYS A 67 -0.60 13.48 4.05
CA LYS A 67 -0.08 14.47 5.00
C LYS A 67 0.73 15.56 4.30
N LEU A 68 1.66 15.17 3.42
CA LEU A 68 2.47 16.10 2.65
C LEU A 68 1.60 16.97 1.74
N ALA A 69 0.57 16.39 1.11
CA ALA A 69 -0.38 17.15 0.30
C ALA A 69 -1.01 18.29 1.09
N LEU A 70 -1.46 18.04 2.33
CA LEU A 70 -2.02 19.07 3.21
C LEU A 70 -0.97 20.08 3.68
N ILE A 71 0.23 19.62 4.03
CA ILE A 71 1.36 20.48 4.44
C ILE A 71 1.71 21.45 3.33
N TYR A 72 1.94 20.94 2.11
CA TYR A 72 2.30 21.75 0.95
C TYR A 72 1.13 22.61 0.43
N ASN A 73 -0.11 22.16 0.62
CA ASN A 73 -1.30 22.98 0.36
C ASN A 73 -1.43 24.19 1.29
N GLU A 74 -0.85 24.15 2.49
CA GLU A 74 -0.84 25.27 3.44
C GLU A 74 0.43 26.12 3.31
N ALA A 75 1.60 25.48 3.28
CA ALA A 75 2.90 26.15 3.13
C ALA A 75 3.11 26.77 1.72
N GLY A 76 2.34 26.29 0.74
CA GLY A 76 2.57 26.51 -0.68
C GLY A 76 3.74 25.73 -1.23
N ILE A 77 3.71 25.45 -2.53
CA ILE A 77 4.81 24.86 -3.28
C ILE A 77 5.57 25.96 -4.05
N GLY A 78 6.76 25.66 -4.57
CA GLY A 78 7.60 26.63 -5.27
C GLY A 78 8.91 26.95 -4.55
N PRO A 79 9.81 27.73 -5.17
CA PRO A 79 11.05 28.18 -4.55
C PRO A 79 10.78 28.98 -3.28
N LYS A 80 11.47 28.64 -2.19
CA LYS A 80 11.43 29.34 -0.90
C LYS A 80 12.85 29.50 -0.36
N PRO A 81 13.20 30.66 0.24
CA PRO A 81 14.51 30.82 0.90
C PRO A 81 14.68 29.77 2.00
N VAL A 82 15.84 29.10 2.01
CA VAL A 82 16.12 27.95 2.90
C VAL A 82 16.08 28.38 4.37
N GLU A 83 16.54 29.60 4.65
CA GLU A 83 16.52 30.25 5.96
C GLU A 83 15.10 30.32 6.56
N ASN A 84 14.06 30.33 5.74
CA ASN A 84 12.66 30.43 6.18
C ASN A 84 11.95 29.08 6.27
N TRP A 85 12.60 27.97 5.86
CA TRP A 85 11.92 26.67 5.78
C TRP A 85 11.37 26.20 7.13
N SER A 86 12.11 26.42 8.22
CA SER A 86 11.66 26.04 9.57
C SER A 86 10.32 26.70 9.90
N ASP A 87 10.21 28.01 9.69
CA ASP A 87 9.00 28.77 10.02
C ASP A 87 7.85 28.40 9.09
N ILE A 88 8.12 28.24 7.79
CA ILE A 88 7.11 27.91 6.79
C ILE A 88 6.49 26.52 7.04
N PHE A 89 7.30 25.55 7.44
CA PHE A 89 6.87 24.16 7.54
C PHE A 89 6.53 23.72 8.97
N SER A 90 6.93 24.46 10.02
CA SER A 90 6.66 24.07 11.42
C SER A 90 5.17 23.92 11.72
N VAL A 91 4.38 24.97 11.47
CA VAL A 91 2.93 24.99 11.75
C VAL A 91 2.17 23.94 10.94
N PRO A 92 2.34 23.83 9.61
CA PRO A 92 1.67 22.78 8.85
C PRO A 92 2.09 21.36 9.27
N ASN A 93 3.37 21.12 9.59
CA ASN A 93 3.83 19.81 10.05
C ASN A 93 3.21 19.42 11.40
N GLU A 94 3.17 20.34 12.36
CA GLU A 94 2.53 20.09 13.65
C GLU A 94 1.04 19.78 13.46
N LYS A 95 0.37 20.55 12.60
CA LYS A 95 -1.06 20.41 12.33
C LYS A 95 -1.41 19.08 11.66
N TYR A 96 -0.62 18.61 10.70
CA TYR A 96 -0.97 17.48 9.84
C TYR A 96 -0.15 16.20 10.05
N GLY A 97 1.09 16.29 10.56
CA GLY A 97 2.04 15.18 10.60
C GLY A 97 1.59 13.97 11.42
N SER A 98 0.86 14.21 12.52
CA SER A 98 0.35 13.17 13.42
C SER A 98 -1.09 12.72 13.11
N LYS A 99 -1.75 13.31 12.10
CA LYS A 99 -3.15 12.98 11.80
C LYS A 99 -3.28 11.54 11.29
N GLN A 100 -4.35 10.88 11.71
CA GLN A 100 -4.70 9.54 11.25
C GLN A 100 -5.18 9.56 9.79
N LEU A 101 -4.98 8.44 9.07
CA LEU A 101 -5.31 8.30 7.65
C LEU A 101 -6.73 8.76 7.30
N GLY A 102 -7.74 8.31 8.05
CA GLY A 102 -9.14 8.70 7.82
C GLY A 102 -9.35 10.22 7.86
N ASN A 103 -8.73 10.89 8.83
CA ASN A 103 -8.81 12.36 8.94
C ASN A 103 -8.07 13.06 7.81
N THR A 104 -6.92 12.53 7.38
CA THR A 104 -6.17 13.11 6.26
C THR A 104 -6.90 12.95 4.93
N ILE A 105 -7.63 11.84 4.72
CA ILE A 105 -8.49 11.63 3.53
C ILE A 105 -9.59 12.69 3.48
N GLU A 106 -10.33 12.88 4.58
CA GLU A 106 -11.41 13.88 4.64
C GLU A 106 -10.90 15.30 4.41
N LEU A 107 -9.77 15.65 5.02
CA LEU A 107 -9.14 16.95 4.84
C LEU A 107 -8.65 17.15 3.40
N CYS A 108 -8.02 16.15 2.78
CA CYS A 108 -7.62 16.23 1.39
C CYS A 108 -8.81 16.44 0.46
N LYS A 109 -9.95 15.80 0.75
CA LYS A 109 -11.19 15.99 -0.03
C LYS A 109 -11.74 17.41 0.15
N LYS A 110 -11.74 17.93 1.38
CA LYS A 110 -12.18 19.29 1.70
C LYS A 110 -11.34 20.35 0.99
N GLU A 111 -10.04 20.13 0.90
CA GLU A 111 -9.09 21.01 0.21
C GLU A 111 -9.02 20.80 -1.31
N ASN A 112 -9.89 19.93 -1.87
CA ASN A 112 -9.92 19.55 -3.29
C ASN A 112 -8.61 18.95 -3.82
N LEU A 113 -7.79 18.37 -2.94
CA LEU A 113 -6.57 17.63 -3.29
C LEU A 113 -6.90 16.22 -3.82
N ILE A 114 -8.06 15.68 -3.43
CA ILE A 114 -8.63 14.45 -3.98
C ILE A 114 -10.10 14.63 -4.37
N THR A 115 -10.57 13.77 -5.26
CA THR A 115 -11.98 13.70 -5.69
C THR A 115 -12.84 12.87 -4.73
N GLU A 116 -14.16 12.94 -4.87
CA GLU A 116 -15.08 12.10 -4.08
C GLU A 116 -14.90 10.61 -4.40
N SER A 117 -14.69 10.26 -5.67
CA SER A 117 -14.42 8.87 -6.06
C SER A 117 -13.12 8.34 -5.45
N GLU A 118 -12.05 9.13 -5.46
CA GLU A 118 -10.78 8.77 -4.81
C GLU A 118 -10.94 8.64 -3.30
N LYS A 119 -11.70 9.55 -2.66
CA LYS A 119 -12.04 9.46 -1.23
C LYS A 119 -12.73 8.13 -0.92
N ASN A 120 -13.76 7.76 -1.66
CA ASN A 120 -14.53 6.54 -1.39
C ASN A 120 -13.65 5.29 -1.51
N ILE A 121 -12.81 5.20 -2.55
CA ILE A 121 -11.84 4.09 -2.69
C ILE A 121 -10.87 4.06 -1.51
N LEU A 122 -10.32 5.21 -1.12
CA LEU A 122 -9.37 5.32 -0.01
C LEU A 122 -9.99 4.91 1.33
N PHE A 123 -11.21 5.36 1.59
CA PHE A 123 -11.87 5.20 2.88
C PHE A 123 -12.52 3.83 3.04
N ASP A 124 -13.22 3.35 2.01
CA ASP A 124 -14.05 2.15 2.10
C ASP A 124 -13.26 0.89 1.74
N THR A 125 -12.24 1.01 0.88
CA THR A 125 -11.45 -0.14 0.40
C THR A 125 -10.05 -0.15 0.98
N ILE A 126 -9.24 0.89 0.71
CA ILE A 126 -7.81 0.88 1.05
C ILE A 126 -7.59 0.93 2.56
N ARG A 127 -8.29 1.79 3.29
CA ARG A 127 -8.14 1.93 4.74
C ARG A 127 -8.49 0.62 5.46
N GLU A 128 -9.59 -0.03 5.08
CA GLU A 128 -10.06 -1.24 5.75
C GLU A 128 -9.29 -2.50 5.34
N LEU A 129 -9.08 -2.73 4.04
CA LEU A 129 -8.44 -3.95 3.57
C LEU A 129 -6.91 -3.83 3.63
N MET A 130 -6.33 -2.84 2.95
CA MET A 130 -4.88 -2.75 2.81
C MET A 130 -4.21 -2.25 4.08
N ARG A 131 -4.67 -1.11 4.61
CA ARG A 131 -4.04 -0.50 5.78
C ARG A 131 -4.33 -1.30 7.04
N ASN A 132 -5.59 -1.52 7.40
CA ASN A 132 -5.88 -2.23 8.64
C ASN A 132 -5.47 -3.71 8.57
N GLY A 133 -5.71 -4.40 7.44
CA GLY A 133 -5.34 -5.80 7.29
C GLY A 133 -3.84 -6.08 7.40
N PHE A 134 -2.99 -5.23 6.81
CA PHE A 134 -1.54 -5.47 6.78
C PHE A 134 -0.74 -4.66 7.81
N SER A 135 -1.16 -3.45 8.19
CA SER A 135 -0.42 -2.63 9.17
C SER A 135 -0.78 -2.93 10.63
N HIS A 136 -1.96 -3.51 10.91
CA HIS A 136 -2.31 -4.04 12.23
C HIS A 136 -2.27 -5.56 12.31
N SER A 137 -1.85 -6.22 11.22
CA SER A 137 -1.84 -7.68 11.09
C SER A 137 -3.19 -8.29 11.53
N ASP A 138 -4.28 -7.77 10.97
CA ASP A 138 -5.66 -8.19 11.26
C ASP A 138 -6.25 -8.96 10.06
N PRO A 139 -6.12 -10.30 10.02
CA PRO A 139 -6.67 -11.10 8.92
C PRO A 139 -8.18 -10.98 8.80
N SER A 140 -8.91 -10.64 9.86
CA SER A 140 -10.39 -10.58 9.83
C SER A 140 -10.91 -9.60 8.78
N LYS A 141 -10.13 -8.57 8.46
CA LYS A 141 -10.46 -7.58 7.41
C LYS A 141 -10.41 -8.18 6.01
N ILE A 142 -9.39 -8.98 5.74
CA ILE A 142 -9.19 -9.61 4.42
C ILE A 142 -10.11 -10.82 4.24
N LEU A 143 -10.28 -11.60 5.31
CA LEU A 143 -11.00 -12.88 5.27
C LEU A 143 -12.50 -12.75 5.48
N LYS A 144 -13.01 -11.53 5.69
CA LYS A 144 -14.41 -11.26 6.03
C LYS A 144 -15.41 -11.94 5.09
N HIS A 145 -15.09 -11.99 3.79
CA HIS A 145 -15.97 -12.50 2.74
C HIS A 145 -15.87 -14.01 2.49
N LEU A 146 -14.91 -14.71 3.11
CA LEU A 146 -14.79 -16.17 2.97
C LEU A 146 -15.95 -16.87 3.70
N PRO A 147 -16.28 -18.13 3.38
CA PRO A 147 -17.24 -18.89 4.16
C PRO A 147 -16.69 -19.21 5.56
N ASP A 148 -17.57 -19.30 6.56
CA ASP A 148 -17.21 -19.73 7.92
C ASP A 148 -17.05 -21.24 8.05
N GLU A 149 -17.61 -22.01 7.11
CA GLU A 149 -17.50 -23.47 7.06
C GLU A 149 -17.06 -23.88 5.65
N THR A 150 -15.92 -24.56 5.57
CA THR A 150 -15.42 -25.17 4.34
C THR A 150 -15.36 -26.68 4.52
N PRO A 151 -15.96 -27.47 3.61
CA PRO A 151 -15.89 -28.93 3.67
C PRO A 151 -14.47 -29.41 3.35
N VAL A 152 -13.95 -30.29 4.20
CA VAL A 152 -12.64 -30.93 4.05
C VAL A 152 -12.81 -32.42 4.17
N TYR A 153 -12.17 -33.15 3.26
CA TYR A 153 -12.18 -34.61 3.26
C TYR A 153 -10.95 -35.13 3.99
N HIS A 154 -11.17 -35.76 5.14
CA HIS A 154 -10.14 -36.40 5.95
C HIS A 154 -10.14 -37.91 5.69
N ALA A 155 -8.96 -38.46 5.40
CA ALA A 155 -8.75 -39.89 5.22
C ALA A 155 -7.65 -40.39 6.16
N ASN A 156 -7.84 -41.59 6.70
CA ASN A 156 -6.89 -42.23 7.61
C ASN A 156 -6.14 -43.36 6.88
N LEU A 157 -4.81 -43.39 6.94
CA LEU A 157 -4.01 -44.47 6.34
C LEU A 157 -4.30 -45.86 6.96
N SER A 158 -4.77 -45.90 8.20
CA SER A 158 -5.20 -47.12 8.88
C SER A 158 -6.57 -47.63 8.41
N ASN A 159 -7.42 -46.75 7.86
CA ASN A 159 -8.68 -47.13 7.23
C ASN A 159 -8.95 -46.31 5.95
N PRO A 160 -8.20 -46.58 4.86
CA PRO A 160 -8.16 -45.69 3.69
C PRO A 160 -9.45 -45.65 2.86
N LYS A 161 -10.42 -46.52 3.16
CA LYS A 161 -11.74 -46.54 2.50
C LYS A 161 -12.77 -45.63 3.18
N GLU A 162 -12.47 -45.16 4.38
CA GLU A 162 -13.35 -44.30 5.15
C GLU A 162 -12.87 -42.85 5.01
N ILE A 163 -13.48 -42.13 4.06
CA ILE A 163 -13.28 -40.69 3.90
C ILE A 163 -14.38 -39.99 4.69
N GLN A 164 -13.99 -39.13 5.61
CA GLN A 164 -14.91 -38.34 6.43
C GLN A 164 -14.91 -36.89 5.94
N GLU A 165 -16.09 -36.34 5.69
CA GLU A 165 -16.24 -34.90 5.45
C GLU A 165 -16.37 -34.18 6.80
N ILE A 166 -15.51 -33.19 7.03
CA ILE A 166 -15.54 -32.32 8.20
C ILE A 166 -15.67 -30.86 7.77
N GLN A 167 -16.36 -30.04 8.55
CA GLN A 167 -16.46 -28.61 8.32
C GLN A 167 -15.36 -27.87 9.08
N VAL A 168 -14.59 -27.05 8.37
CA VAL A 168 -13.46 -26.31 8.94
C VAL A 168 -13.63 -24.82 8.68
N ASN A 169 -13.47 -24.02 9.74
CA ASN A 169 -13.42 -22.56 9.61
C ASN A 169 -11.98 -22.11 9.36
N TYR A 170 -11.63 -21.85 8.10
CA TYR A 170 -10.28 -21.38 7.77
C TYR A 170 -9.95 -20.00 8.32
N LYS A 171 -10.95 -19.17 8.62
CA LYS A 171 -10.74 -17.82 9.17
C LYS A 171 -10.21 -17.84 10.59
N THR A 172 -10.33 -18.95 11.32
CA THR A 172 -9.87 -19.04 12.72
C THR A 172 -8.56 -19.82 12.88
N ILE A 173 -8.09 -20.48 11.81
CA ILE A 173 -6.90 -21.33 11.83
C ILE A 173 -5.68 -20.55 11.32
N PRO A 174 -4.65 -20.31 12.16
CA PRO A 174 -3.54 -19.40 11.80
C PRO A 174 -2.78 -19.74 10.53
N ILE A 175 -2.56 -21.03 10.23
CA ILE A 175 -1.85 -21.44 9.01
C ILE A 175 -2.65 -21.04 7.77
N PHE A 176 -3.96 -21.28 7.76
CA PHE A 176 -4.82 -20.90 6.64
C PHE A 176 -4.99 -19.39 6.53
N GLN A 177 -5.07 -18.68 7.67
CA GLN A 177 -5.03 -17.22 7.66
C GLN A 177 -3.76 -16.70 6.99
N SER A 178 -2.58 -17.26 7.32
CA SER A 178 -1.32 -16.83 6.68
C SER A 178 -1.34 -17.11 5.18
N MET A 179 -1.75 -18.31 4.75
CA MET A 179 -1.82 -18.65 3.32
C MET A 179 -2.75 -17.70 2.56
N GLN A 180 -3.91 -17.36 3.13
CA GLN A 180 -4.87 -16.45 2.51
C GLN A 180 -4.34 -15.01 2.47
N MET A 181 -3.64 -14.55 3.50
CA MET A 181 -2.98 -13.25 3.51
C MET A 181 -1.86 -13.17 2.45
N ASP A 182 -1.10 -14.25 2.25
CA ASP A 182 -0.08 -14.33 1.19
C ASP A 182 -0.69 -14.25 -0.20
N GLU A 183 -1.74 -15.02 -0.44
CA GLU A 183 -2.42 -15.04 -1.73
C GLU A 183 -3.10 -13.69 -2.02
N PHE A 184 -3.77 -13.10 -1.03
CA PHE A 184 -4.33 -11.76 -1.17
C PHE A 184 -3.25 -10.73 -1.50
N ALA A 185 -2.11 -10.77 -0.80
CA ALA A 185 -1.02 -9.84 -1.07
C ALA A 185 -0.49 -10.01 -2.50
N LYS A 186 -0.27 -11.24 -2.93
CA LYS A 186 0.18 -11.57 -4.29
C LYS A 186 -0.76 -11.04 -5.37
N GLN A 187 -2.07 -11.17 -5.16
CA GLN A 187 -3.07 -10.73 -6.13
C GLN A 187 -3.23 -9.20 -6.20
N ASN A 188 -3.01 -8.48 -5.09
CA ASN A 188 -3.44 -7.10 -4.97
C ASN A 188 -2.30 -6.08 -4.82
N ALA A 189 -1.09 -6.50 -4.45
CA ALA A 189 0.00 -5.57 -4.12
C ALA A 189 0.35 -4.61 -5.27
N PHE A 190 0.42 -5.12 -6.50
CA PHE A 190 0.78 -4.29 -7.65
C PHE A 190 -0.28 -3.25 -8.01
N GLU A 191 -1.56 -3.66 -8.13
CA GLU A 191 -2.64 -2.73 -8.45
C GLU A 191 -2.84 -1.71 -7.32
N TYR A 192 -2.59 -2.09 -6.06
CA TYR A 192 -2.60 -1.14 -4.96
C TYR A 192 -1.48 -0.11 -5.07
N PHE A 193 -0.24 -0.55 -5.29
CA PHE A 193 0.88 0.37 -5.50
C PHE A 193 0.61 1.33 -6.67
N LYS A 194 0.15 0.79 -7.80
CA LYS A 194 -0.19 1.58 -8.99
C LYS A 194 -1.28 2.61 -8.69
N PHE A 195 -2.33 2.23 -7.95
CA PHE A 195 -3.35 3.18 -7.51
C PHE A 195 -2.75 4.33 -6.69
N VAL A 196 -1.89 4.03 -5.71
CA VAL A 196 -1.24 5.06 -4.88
C VAL A 196 -0.30 5.93 -5.71
N PHE A 197 0.47 5.34 -6.63
CA PHE A 197 1.37 6.08 -7.53
C PHE A 197 0.60 7.04 -8.45
N GLU A 198 -0.53 6.61 -9.01
CA GLU A 198 -1.38 7.49 -9.82
C GLU A 198 -2.08 8.57 -8.98
N LEU A 199 -2.49 8.23 -7.75
CA LEU A 199 -3.04 9.21 -6.81
C LEU A 199 -2.00 10.29 -6.47
N MET A 200 -0.76 9.89 -6.23
CA MET A 200 0.37 10.81 -6.07
C MET A 200 0.41 11.76 -7.27
N LYS A 201 0.57 11.25 -8.48
CA LYS A 201 0.64 12.08 -9.69
C LYS A 201 -0.50 13.10 -9.78
N LYS A 202 -1.74 12.68 -9.52
CA LYS A 202 -2.90 13.59 -9.55
C LYS A 202 -2.85 14.66 -8.46
N ILE A 203 -2.41 14.32 -7.25
CA ILE A 203 -2.23 15.30 -6.16
C ILE A 203 -1.14 16.30 -6.52
N ASP A 204 -0.03 15.83 -7.09
CA ASP A 204 1.08 16.69 -7.54
C ASP A 204 0.58 17.70 -8.58
N GLU A 205 -0.15 17.25 -9.61
CA GLU A 205 -0.70 18.13 -10.64
C GLU A 205 -1.75 19.11 -10.09
N ARG A 206 -2.58 18.68 -9.13
CA ARG A 206 -3.56 19.59 -8.48
C ARG A 206 -2.86 20.68 -7.68
N LEU A 207 -1.79 20.36 -6.97
CA LEU A 207 -0.99 21.35 -6.25
C LEU A 207 -0.27 22.28 -7.21
N LYS A 208 0.39 21.74 -8.25
CA LYS A 208 1.00 22.54 -9.32
C LYS A 208 0.02 23.51 -9.95
N SER A 209 -1.18 23.05 -10.31
CA SER A 209 -2.24 23.89 -10.84
C SER A 209 -2.69 24.97 -9.85
N LYS A 210 -2.86 24.63 -8.56
CA LYS A 210 -3.25 25.58 -7.52
C LYS A 210 -2.25 26.73 -7.34
N TYR A 211 -0.95 26.45 -7.54
CA TYR A 211 0.13 27.42 -7.38
C TYR A 211 0.73 27.92 -8.69
N ASN A 212 0.10 27.63 -9.84
CA ASN A 212 0.55 28.02 -11.17
C ASN A 212 2.01 27.61 -11.48
N ILE A 213 2.37 26.38 -11.11
CA ILE A 213 3.67 25.78 -11.42
C ILE A 213 3.52 24.89 -12.67
N ASN A 214 4.32 25.16 -13.69
CA ASN A 214 4.34 24.40 -14.95
C ASN A 214 5.16 23.11 -14.81
#